data_AF-A0A2M7HW83-F1
#
_entry.id   AF-A0A2M7HW83-F1
#
_cell.length_a   1.000
_cell.length_b   1.000
_cell.length_c   1.000
_cell.angle_alpha   90.00
_cell.angle_beta   90.00
_cell.angle_gamma   90.00
#
_symmetry.space_group_name_H-M   'P 1'
#
loop_
_entity.id
_entity.type
_entity.pdbx_description
1 polymer ?
#
loop_
_entity_poly.entity_id
_entity_poly.type
_entity_poly.pdbx_seq_one_letter_code
_entity_poly.pdbx_strand_id
1 'polypeptide(L)'
;MNIVNNFRAHVLHHSSAAEKLGKHELALDIVRIKQGKNNKKIAGVIAEVSKDKALFAEANIKLNKLLDKDDKYQTIIAKNPHAETVMQLAALLEKTPDALKQEGIFRISPSSEQANKISSRHMIQNFDELKSMNNVHHIVAHRIKAELQQSMMNKDSDIIDDVVKKCANDATYIPALEELPKQLAEVVKLCQHVITYTDENKMTAKSLAIVLAPRIENSKNAPNDIQNMSERIAKSVEYTETYQTFLERCISQSVAN
;
A
#
# COMPACT_ATOMS: atom_id res chain seq x y z
N MET A 1 -4.02 -2.57 -17.49
CA MET A 1 -3.02 -1.48 -17.46
C MET A 1 -3.43 -0.41 -18.45
N ASN A 2 -3.62 0.85 -18.03
CA ASN A 2 -4.27 1.90 -18.82
C ASN A 2 -3.32 2.44 -19.93
N ILE A 3 -3.79 2.53 -21.18
CA ILE A 3 -3.02 3.02 -22.35
C ILE A 3 -2.38 4.40 -22.08
N VAL A 4 -3.08 5.24 -21.32
CA VAL A 4 -2.60 6.58 -20.94
C VAL A 4 -1.36 6.52 -20.03
N ASN A 5 -1.27 5.54 -19.14
CA ASN A 5 -0.10 5.38 -18.26
C ASN A 5 1.11 4.84 -19.04
N ASN A 6 0.89 3.95 -20.02
CA ASN A 6 1.95 3.52 -20.93
C ASN A 6 2.48 4.68 -21.79
N PHE A 7 1.60 5.56 -22.28
CA PHE A 7 2.00 6.76 -23.02
C PHE A 7 2.78 7.74 -22.14
N ARG A 8 2.28 8.05 -20.94
CA ARG A 8 2.97 8.94 -19.99
C ARG A 8 4.34 8.40 -19.57
N ALA A 9 4.44 7.10 -19.35
CA ALA A 9 5.72 6.46 -19.02
C ALA A 9 6.68 6.36 -20.22
N HIS A 10 6.15 6.37 -21.45
CA HIS A 10 6.95 6.46 -22.68
C HIS A 10 7.52 7.88 -22.89
N VAL A 11 6.73 8.91 -22.58
CA VAL A 11 7.11 10.33 -22.74
C VAL A 11 7.99 10.83 -21.59
N LEU A 12 7.74 10.39 -20.35
CA LEU A 12 8.59 10.75 -19.20
C LEU A 12 9.81 9.82 -19.14
N HIS A 13 10.88 10.22 -19.81
CA HIS A 13 12.13 9.47 -19.85
C HIS A 13 12.83 9.28 -18.49
N HIS A 14 12.40 9.99 -17.43
CA HIS A 14 13.05 9.97 -16.12
C HIS A 14 12.04 9.71 -14.99
N SER A 15 12.15 8.57 -14.30
CA SER A 15 11.35 8.23 -13.12
C SER A 15 11.55 9.24 -11.99
N SER A 16 12.74 9.86 -11.90
CA SER A 16 13.05 10.92 -10.96
C SER A 16 12.21 12.20 -11.16
N ALA A 17 11.74 12.47 -12.38
CA ALA A 17 10.84 13.60 -12.63
C ALA A 17 9.43 13.31 -12.11
N ALA A 18 8.94 12.08 -12.29
CA ALA A 18 7.66 11.64 -11.73
C ALA A 18 7.68 11.60 -10.19
N GLU A 19 8.80 11.17 -9.58
CA GLU A 19 8.99 11.26 -8.12
C GLU A 19 8.94 12.69 -7.60
N LYS A 20 9.64 13.64 -8.25
CA LYS A 20 9.63 15.06 -7.84
C LYS A 20 8.24 15.69 -7.92
N LEU A 21 7.36 15.14 -8.74
CA LEU A 21 5.96 15.57 -8.88
C LEU A 21 4.99 14.80 -7.97
N GLY A 22 5.49 13.94 -7.09
CA GLY A 22 4.66 13.11 -6.20
C GLY A 22 3.82 12.06 -6.93
N LYS A 23 4.21 11.68 -8.16
CA LYS A 23 3.52 10.66 -8.98
C LYS A 23 4.25 9.32 -8.89
N HIS A 24 4.22 8.69 -7.71
CA HIS A 24 5.01 7.48 -7.43
C HIS A 24 4.59 6.26 -8.26
N GLU A 25 3.30 6.01 -8.47
CA GLU A 25 2.85 4.93 -9.38
C GLU A 25 3.40 5.10 -10.79
N LEU A 26 3.39 6.34 -11.31
CA LEU A 26 3.96 6.64 -12.62
C LEU A 26 5.48 6.46 -12.63
N ALA A 27 6.17 6.82 -11.55
CA ALA A 27 7.60 6.56 -11.41
C ALA A 27 7.91 5.06 -11.41
N LEU A 28 7.13 4.25 -10.70
CA LEU A 28 7.25 2.79 -10.66
C LEU A 28 6.95 2.17 -12.03
N ASP A 29 5.91 2.64 -12.72
CA ASP A 29 5.59 2.18 -14.08
C ASP A 29 6.71 2.51 -15.07
N ILE A 30 7.30 3.71 -14.98
CA ILE A 30 8.49 4.09 -15.77
C ILE A 30 9.66 3.14 -15.46
N VAL A 31 9.90 2.84 -14.18
CA VAL A 31 10.99 1.92 -13.76
C VAL A 31 10.75 0.51 -14.30
N ARG A 32 9.53 -0.03 -14.20
CA ARG A 32 9.17 -1.36 -14.74
C ARG A 32 9.37 -1.45 -16.25
N ILE A 33 8.97 -0.41 -16.99
CA ILE A 33 9.18 -0.36 -18.46
C ILE A 33 10.67 -0.31 -18.79
N LYS A 34 11.45 0.48 -18.06
CA LYS A 34 12.91 0.55 -18.25
C LYS A 34 13.58 -0.77 -17.93
N GLN A 35 13.16 -1.43 -16.86
CA GLN A 35 13.64 -2.75 -16.48
C GLN A 35 13.34 -3.78 -17.56
N GLY A 36 12.11 -3.83 -18.08
CA GLY A 36 11.75 -4.74 -19.17
C GLY A 36 12.60 -4.53 -20.44
N LYS A 37 12.90 -3.26 -20.78
CA LYS A 37 13.82 -2.94 -21.90
C LYS A 37 15.27 -3.36 -21.58
N ASN A 38 15.70 -3.23 -20.33
CA ASN A 38 17.04 -3.64 -19.89
C ASN A 38 17.21 -5.16 -19.95
N ASN A 39 16.20 -5.91 -19.50
CA ASN A 39 16.21 -7.38 -19.52
C ASN A 39 16.28 -7.94 -20.95
N LYS A 40 15.57 -7.31 -21.90
CA LYS A 40 15.68 -7.65 -23.32
C LYS A 40 17.11 -7.43 -23.86
N LYS A 41 17.80 -6.38 -23.41
CA LYS A 41 19.20 -6.12 -23.80
C LYS A 41 20.15 -7.13 -23.17
N ILE A 42 19.95 -7.49 -21.90
CA ILE A 42 20.72 -8.53 -21.21
C ILE A 42 20.62 -9.85 -21.98
N ALA A 43 19.39 -10.29 -22.29
CA ALA A 43 19.15 -11.51 -23.05
C ALA A 43 19.84 -11.47 -24.43
N GLY A 44 19.80 -10.32 -25.12
CA GLY A 44 20.49 -10.13 -26.40
C GLY A 44 22.01 -10.27 -26.28
N VAL A 45 22.63 -9.64 -25.28
CA VAL A 45 24.09 -9.73 -25.06
C VAL A 45 24.50 -11.15 -24.71
N ILE A 46 23.73 -11.87 -23.87
CA ILE A 46 24.00 -13.28 -23.56
C ILE A 46 23.95 -14.15 -24.82
N ALA A 47 22.95 -13.92 -25.68
CA ALA A 47 22.81 -14.66 -26.94
C ALA A 47 23.95 -14.36 -27.93
N GLU A 48 24.48 -13.15 -27.93
CA GLU A 48 25.59 -12.70 -28.79
C GLU A 48 26.93 -13.29 -28.32
N VAL A 49 27.18 -13.28 -27.01
CA VAL A 49 28.35 -13.90 -26.37
C VAL A 49 28.39 -15.41 -26.59
N SER A 50 27.23 -16.05 -26.68
CA SER A 50 27.11 -17.49 -26.94
C SER A 50 27.52 -17.90 -28.35
N LYS A 51 27.60 -16.94 -29.30
CA LYS A 51 27.91 -17.20 -30.72
C LYS A 51 29.36 -16.92 -31.10
N ASP A 52 30.03 -15.98 -30.44
CA ASP A 52 31.41 -15.62 -30.75
C ASP A 52 32.22 -15.30 -29.49
N LYS A 53 33.18 -16.18 -29.17
CA LYS A 53 34.05 -16.03 -27.99
C LYS A 53 35.05 -14.88 -28.12
N ALA A 54 35.32 -14.37 -29.33
CA ALA A 54 36.28 -13.28 -29.53
C ALA A 54 35.77 -11.93 -29.00
N LEU A 55 34.45 -11.75 -28.87
CA LEU A 55 33.81 -10.51 -28.38
C LEU A 55 33.48 -10.54 -26.87
N PHE A 56 33.93 -11.58 -26.16
CA PHE A 56 33.54 -11.88 -24.78
C PHE A 56 33.90 -10.76 -23.79
N ALA A 57 35.07 -10.14 -23.95
CA ALA A 57 35.54 -9.09 -23.04
C ALA A 57 34.67 -7.83 -23.10
N GLU A 58 34.36 -7.35 -24.32
CA GLU A 58 33.56 -6.14 -24.53
C GLU A 58 32.09 -6.36 -24.17
N ALA A 59 31.57 -7.56 -24.49
CA ALA A 59 30.23 -7.96 -24.11
C ALA A 59 30.05 -8.13 -22.59
N ASN A 60 31.07 -8.62 -21.87
CA ASN A 60 31.02 -8.69 -20.40
C ASN A 60 31.00 -7.31 -19.74
N ILE A 61 31.77 -6.34 -20.24
CA ILE A 61 31.72 -4.96 -19.75
C ILE A 61 30.31 -4.38 -19.94
N LYS A 62 29.69 -4.66 -21.10
CA LYS A 62 28.32 -4.23 -21.40
C LYS A 62 27.29 -4.94 -20.52
N LEU A 63 27.45 -6.23 -20.28
CA LEU A 63 26.58 -7.04 -19.42
C LEU A 63 26.60 -6.54 -17.98
N ASN A 64 27.79 -6.33 -17.40
CA ASN A 64 27.92 -5.81 -16.03
C ASN A 64 27.23 -4.45 -15.86
N LYS A 65 27.40 -3.53 -16.83
CA LYS A 65 26.69 -2.24 -16.83
C LYS A 65 25.16 -2.37 -16.90
N LEU A 66 24.64 -3.42 -17.52
CA LEU A 66 23.21 -3.69 -17.59
C LEU A 66 22.70 -4.31 -16.29
N LEU A 67 23.49 -5.20 -15.66
CA LEU A 67 23.18 -5.79 -14.36
C LEU A 67 23.18 -4.71 -13.26
N ASP A 68 24.16 -3.82 -13.22
CA ASP A 68 24.20 -2.68 -12.28
C ASP A 68 22.95 -1.77 -12.40
N LYS A 69 22.41 -1.63 -13.61
CA LYS A 69 21.18 -0.88 -13.85
C LYS A 69 19.96 -1.65 -13.37
N ASP A 70 19.94 -2.97 -13.54
CA ASP A 70 18.86 -3.82 -13.05
C ASP A 70 18.79 -3.79 -11.53
N ASP A 71 19.93 -3.91 -10.84
CA ASP A 71 20.03 -3.79 -9.38
C ASP A 71 19.51 -2.44 -8.87
N LYS A 72 19.82 -1.35 -9.59
CA LYS A 72 19.27 -0.02 -9.28
C LYS A 72 17.76 0.03 -9.45
N TYR A 73 17.20 -0.58 -10.50
CA TYR A 73 15.75 -0.66 -10.67
C TYR A 73 15.10 -1.51 -9.58
N GLN A 74 15.69 -2.64 -9.23
CA GLN A 74 15.23 -3.50 -8.13
C GLN A 74 15.25 -2.75 -6.79
N THR A 75 16.29 -1.97 -6.52
CA THR A 75 16.37 -1.15 -5.29
C THR A 75 15.27 -0.09 -5.23
N ILE A 76 14.93 0.54 -6.36
CA ILE A 76 13.87 1.55 -6.43
C ILE A 76 12.49 0.90 -6.28
N ILE A 77 12.28 -0.28 -6.89
CA ILE A 77 11.04 -1.07 -6.74
C ILE A 77 10.91 -1.60 -5.31
N ALA A 78 12.01 -1.99 -4.67
CA ALA A 78 12.05 -2.52 -3.32
C ALA A 78 11.80 -1.45 -2.25
N LYS A 79 12.12 -0.18 -2.53
CA LYS A 79 11.64 0.94 -1.70
C LYS A 79 10.13 1.06 -1.90
N ASN A 80 9.38 0.68 -0.88
CA ASN A 80 7.95 0.96 -0.79
C ASN A 80 7.74 2.24 0.03
N PRO A 81 7.86 3.44 -0.59
CA PRO A 81 7.74 4.71 0.14
C PRO A 81 6.35 4.87 0.77
N HIS A 82 5.34 4.19 0.22
CA HIS A 82 3.98 4.18 0.76
C HIS A 82 3.94 3.46 2.11
N ALA A 83 4.60 2.30 2.25
CA ALA A 83 4.69 1.59 3.52
C ALA A 83 5.36 2.44 4.61
N GLU A 84 6.48 3.10 4.29
CA GLU A 84 7.15 4.01 5.23
C GLU A 84 6.26 5.19 5.62
N THR A 85 5.56 5.77 4.64
CA THR A 85 4.61 6.88 4.85
C THR A 85 3.45 6.46 5.76
N VAL A 86 2.88 5.26 5.57
CA VAL A 86 1.82 4.72 6.43
C VAL A 86 2.31 4.64 7.88
N MET A 87 3.48 4.04 8.10
CA MET A 87 4.04 3.88 9.45
C MET A 87 4.30 5.24 10.12
N GLN A 88 4.85 6.22 9.37
CA GLN A 88 5.09 7.56 9.89
C GLN A 88 3.81 8.32 10.22
N LEU A 89 2.79 8.27 9.34
CA LEU A 89 1.49 8.90 9.59
C LEU A 89 0.74 8.22 10.73
N ALA A 90 0.84 6.89 10.85
CA ALA A 90 0.20 6.15 11.93
C ALA A 90 0.79 6.54 13.29
N ALA A 91 2.13 6.54 13.42
CA ALA A 91 2.82 6.97 14.62
C ALA A 91 2.56 8.44 14.98
N LEU A 92 2.40 9.30 13.97
CA LEU A 92 2.06 10.71 14.16
C LEU A 92 0.67 10.88 14.78
N LEU A 93 -0.33 10.14 14.26
CA LEU A 93 -1.70 10.19 14.75
C LEU A 93 -1.81 9.57 16.15
N GLU A 94 -1.10 8.46 16.40
CA GLU A 94 -1.03 7.78 17.70
C GLU A 94 -0.51 8.70 18.82
N LYS A 95 0.48 9.55 18.51
CA LYS A 95 1.06 10.53 19.44
C LYS A 95 0.17 11.76 19.70
N THR A 96 -1.03 11.79 19.14
CA THR A 96 -1.94 12.93 19.26
C THR A 96 -3.30 12.47 19.81
N PRO A 97 -3.44 12.30 21.13
CA PRO A 97 -4.66 11.73 21.72
C PRO A 97 -5.94 12.47 21.33
N ASP A 98 -5.92 13.80 21.26
CA ASP A 98 -7.07 14.61 20.84
C ASP A 98 -7.53 14.31 19.41
N ALA A 99 -6.62 13.87 18.54
CA ALA A 99 -6.94 13.42 17.19
C ALA A 99 -7.73 12.11 17.18
N LEU A 100 -7.38 11.20 18.10
CA LEU A 100 -8.01 9.88 18.20
C LEU A 100 -9.44 9.97 18.74
N LYS A 101 -9.74 11.04 19.48
CA LYS A 101 -11.06 11.34 20.06
C LYS A 101 -12.04 11.98 19.09
N GLN A 102 -11.57 12.41 17.92
CA GLN A 102 -12.44 13.08 16.93
C GLN A 102 -13.53 12.13 16.43
N GLU A 103 -14.78 12.59 16.48
CA GLU A 103 -15.94 11.82 16.05
C GLU A 103 -15.78 11.34 14.60
N GLY A 104 -15.93 10.04 14.37
CA GLY A 104 -15.85 9.45 13.05
C GLY A 104 -14.44 9.47 12.45
N ILE A 105 -13.37 9.52 13.25
CA ILE A 105 -11.99 9.32 12.77
C ILE A 105 -11.91 8.06 11.89
N PHE A 106 -11.14 8.08 10.81
CA PHE A 106 -11.15 7.08 9.72
C PHE A 106 -12.44 6.91 8.91
N ARG A 107 -13.62 7.22 9.45
CA ARG A 107 -14.91 7.11 8.72
C ARG A 107 -15.18 8.35 7.88
N ILE A 108 -15.11 9.53 8.48
CA ILE A 108 -15.36 10.81 7.80
C ILE A 108 -14.24 11.05 6.80
N SER A 109 -14.62 11.28 5.54
CA SER A 109 -13.68 11.63 4.48
C SER A 109 -13.60 13.15 4.34
N PRO A 110 -12.38 13.71 4.21
CA PRO A 110 -12.22 15.12 3.89
C PRO A 110 -12.78 15.42 2.50
N SER A 111 -13.03 16.70 2.20
CA SER A 111 -13.41 17.10 0.84
C SER A 111 -12.28 16.78 -0.16
N SER A 112 -12.62 16.56 -1.43
CA SER A 112 -11.63 16.28 -2.48
C SER A 112 -10.56 17.38 -2.59
N GLU A 113 -10.93 18.62 -2.31
CA GLU A 113 -10.01 19.76 -2.27
C GLU A 113 -9.04 19.65 -1.08
N GLN A 114 -9.55 19.41 0.13
CA GLN A 114 -8.74 19.22 1.34
C GLN A 114 -7.81 18.02 1.24
N ALA A 115 -8.30 16.89 0.72
CA ALA A 115 -7.52 15.69 0.52
C ALA A 115 -6.29 15.97 -0.35
N ASN A 116 -6.46 16.68 -1.46
CA ASN A 116 -5.41 16.92 -2.44
C ASN A 116 -4.48 18.11 -2.12
N LYS A 117 -4.90 19.01 -1.24
CA LYS A 117 -4.14 20.22 -0.89
C LYS A 117 -2.82 19.92 -0.20
N ILE A 118 -2.77 18.85 0.58
CA ILE A 118 -1.61 18.52 1.41
C ILE A 118 -1.09 17.13 1.06
N SER A 119 0.21 17.05 0.71
CA SER A 119 0.89 15.78 0.48
C SER A 119 1.24 15.09 1.79
N SER A 120 1.28 13.75 1.79
CA SER A 120 1.64 12.94 2.97
C SER A 120 2.98 13.36 3.56
N ARG A 121 3.98 13.67 2.72
CA ARG A 121 5.30 14.14 3.15
C ARG A 121 5.25 15.51 3.84
N HIS A 122 4.43 16.43 3.33
CA HIS A 122 4.25 17.74 3.97
C HIS A 122 3.55 17.61 5.32
N MET A 123 2.59 16.67 5.47
CA MET A 123 1.96 16.38 6.76
C MET A 123 2.98 15.89 7.79
N ILE A 124 3.81 14.92 7.40
CA ILE A 124 4.81 14.34 8.32
C ILE A 124 5.78 15.43 8.82
N GLN A 125 6.18 16.35 7.95
CA GLN A 125 7.18 17.38 8.29
C GLN A 125 6.61 18.56 9.07
N ASN A 126 5.34 18.93 8.83
CA ASN A 126 4.75 20.18 9.35
C ASN A 126 3.51 19.92 10.20
N PHE A 127 3.38 18.72 10.78
CA PHE A 127 2.15 18.32 11.45
C PHE A 127 1.73 19.28 12.57
N ASP A 128 2.69 19.74 13.38
CA ASP A 128 2.40 20.64 14.50
C ASP A 128 1.80 21.97 14.05
N GLU A 129 2.23 22.49 12.90
CA GLU A 129 1.65 23.69 12.29
C GLU A 129 0.23 23.42 11.76
N LEU A 130 0.04 22.22 11.18
CA LEU A 130 -1.23 21.78 10.62
C LEU A 130 -2.27 21.36 11.66
N LYS A 131 -1.90 21.11 12.92
CA LYS A 131 -2.83 20.75 14.01
C LYS A 131 -3.95 21.78 14.20
N SER A 132 -3.66 23.05 13.89
CA SER A 132 -4.61 24.16 13.95
C SER A 132 -5.63 24.16 12.80
N MET A 133 -5.39 23.40 11.74
CA MET A 133 -6.28 23.30 10.61
C MET A 133 -7.50 22.43 10.96
N ASN A 134 -8.69 22.97 10.70
CA ASN A 134 -9.92 22.23 10.89
C ASN A 134 -9.91 20.92 10.08
N ASN A 135 -10.29 19.81 10.71
CA ASN A 135 -10.34 18.46 10.15
C ASN A 135 -8.99 17.84 9.73
N VAL A 136 -7.85 18.37 10.19
CA VAL A 136 -6.52 17.79 9.87
C VAL A 136 -6.44 16.29 10.21
N HIS A 137 -7.07 15.86 11.31
CA HIS A 137 -7.09 14.47 11.74
C HIS A 137 -7.81 13.55 10.74
N HIS A 138 -8.93 14.01 10.16
CA HIS A 138 -9.63 13.28 9.10
C HIS A 138 -8.81 13.23 7.80
N ILE A 139 -8.06 14.31 7.50
CA ILE A 139 -7.14 14.34 6.37
C ILE A 139 -6.02 13.30 6.57
N VAL A 140 -5.39 13.26 7.75
CA VAL A 140 -4.34 12.28 8.07
C VAL A 140 -4.89 10.85 8.00
N ALA A 141 -6.03 10.57 8.64
CA ALA A 141 -6.66 9.25 8.59
C ALA A 141 -7.02 8.83 7.16
N HIS A 142 -7.48 9.77 6.32
CA HIS A 142 -7.72 9.51 4.90
C HIS A 142 -6.41 9.16 4.16
N ARG A 143 -5.32 9.89 4.43
CA ARG A 143 -4.01 9.60 3.83
C ARG A 143 -3.47 8.24 4.27
N ILE A 144 -3.57 7.88 5.54
CA ILE A 144 -3.20 6.54 6.02
C ILE A 144 -3.91 5.46 5.18
N LYS A 145 -5.23 5.56 4.98
CA LYS A 145 -6.00 4.58 4.17
C LYS A 145 -5.52 4.52 2.71
N ALA A 146 -5.26 5.68 2.11
CA ALA A 146 -4.84 5.76 0.70
C ALA A 146 -3.43 5.18 0.50
N GLU A 147 -2.50 5.55 1.37
CA GLU A 147 -1.12 5.06 1.36
C GLU A 147 -1.06 3.57 1.72
N LEU A 148 -1.92 3.10 2.63
CA LEU A 148 -2.04 1.68 2.98
C LEU A 148 -2.41 0.86 1.75
N GLN A 149 -3.42 1.29 1.00
CA GLN A 149 -3.82 0.62 -0.23
C GLN A 149 -2.70 0.58 -1.27
N GLN A 150 -1.94 1.67 -1.42
CA GLN A 150 -0.80 1.72 -2.35
C GLN A 150 0.42 0.93 -1.87
N SER A 151 0.53 0.72 -0.56
CA SER A 151 1.64 -0.02 0.04
C SER A 151 1.48 -1.54 -0.02
N MET A 152 0.30 -2.07 -0.32
CA MET A 152 0.08 -3.52 -0.43
C MET A 152 0.68 -4.07 -1.72
N MET A 153 1.88 -4.62 -1.63
CA MET A 153 2.48 -5.36 -2.75
C MET A 153 1.86 -6.75 -2.86
N ASN A 154 2.02 -7.42 -4.02
CA ASN A 154 1.50 -8.78 -4.24
C ASN A 154 1.85 -9.74 -3.09
N LYS A 155 3.12 -9.73 -2.64
CA LYS A 155 3.57 -10.59 -1.53
C LYS A 155 2.85 -10.28 -0.21
N ASP A 156 2.52 -9.01 0.03
CA ASP A 156 1.85 -8.59 1.25
C ASP A 156 0.38 -9.02 1.21
N SER A 157 -0.25 -8.89 0.03
CA SER A 157 -1.59 -9.42 -0.22
C SER A 157 -1.65 -10.94 -0.04
N ASP A 158 -0.66 -11.69 -0.55
CA ASP A 158 -0.62 -13.15 -0.41
C ASP A 158 -0.49 -13.58 1.07
N ILE A 159 0.30 -12.85 1.87
CA ILE A 159 0.40 -13.06 3.32
C ILE A 159 -0.95 -12.79 4.00
N ILE A 160 -1.60 -11.67 3.68
CA ILE A 160 -2.90 -11.31 4.24
C ILE A 160 -3.95 -12.37 3.88
N ASP A 161 -3.98 -12.83 2.63
CA ASP A 161 -4.94 -13.83 2.15
C ASP A 161 -4.81 -15.17 2.91
N ASP A 162 -3.58 -15.60 3.21
CA ASP A 162 -3.32 -16.80 4.01
C ASP A 162 -3.85 -16.65 5.45
N VAL A 163 -3.55 -15.51 6.07
CA VAL A 163 -4.00 -15.19 7.45
C VAL A 163 -5.52 -15.06 7.53
N VAL A 164 -6.15 -14.41 6.55
CA VAL A 164 -7.61 -14.28 6.44
C VAL A 164 -8.27 -15.65 6.34
N LYS A 165 -7.74 -16.56 5.51
CA LYS A 165 -8.25 -17.93 5.39
C LYS A 165 -8.15 -18.71 6.70
N LYS A 166 -7.04 -18.57 7.43
CA LYS A 166 -6.89 -19.17 8.76
C LYS A 166 -7.95 -18.66 9.73
N CYS A 167 -8.19 -17.34 9.77
CA CYS A 167 -9.22 -16.72 10.61
C CYS A 167 -10.64 -17.17 10.24
N ALA A 168 -10.91 -17.38 8.95
CA ALA A 168 -12.21 -17.84 8.47
C ALA A 168 -12.48 -19.30 8.86
N ASN A 169 -11.45 -20.14 8.84
CA ASN A 169 -11.56 -21.57 9.16
C ASN A 169 -11.52 -21.86 10.67
N ASP A 170 -10.89 -20.98 11.46
CA ASP A 170 -10.78 -21.10 12.90
C ASP A 170 -11.27 -19.81 13.59
N ALA A 171 -12.43 -19.91 14.26
CA ALA A 171 -13.03 -18.80 14.99
C ALA A 171 -12.18 -18.32 16.18
N THR A 172 -11.29 -19.18 16.70
CA THR A 172 -10.42 -18.89 17.84
C THR A 172 -9.06 -18.34 17.43
N TYR A 173 -8.66 -18.55 16.18
CA TYR A 173 -7.42 -18.00 15.65
C TYR A 173 -7.53 -16.48 15.52
N ILE A 174 -6.60 -15.79 16.17
CA ILE A 174 -6.37 -14.36 16.03
C ILE A 174 -4.87 -14.20 15.75
N PRO A 175 -4.49 -13.64 14.59
CA PRO A 175 -3.09 -13.55 14.18
C PRO A 175 -2.35 -12.54 15.04
N ALA A 176 -1.09 -12.86 15.35
CA ALA A 176 -0.18 -11.92 15.98
C ALA A 176 0.18 -10.79 15.00
N LEU A 177 0.54 -9.60 15.52
CA LEU A 177 0.90 -8.46 14.67
C LEU A 177 2.11 -8.75 13.77
N GLU A 178 3.01 -9.63 14.21
CA GLU A 178 4.20 -10.06 13.48
C GLU A 178 3.88 -10.95 12.27
N GLU A 179 2.68 -11.57 12.25
CA GLU A 179 2.19 -12.34 11.10
C GLU A 179 1.64 -11.44 9.98
N LEU A 180 1.45 -10.15 10.26
CA LEU A 180 0.94 -9.18 9.30
C LEU A 180 2.08 -8.42 8.60
N PRO A 181 1.86 -7.92 7.37
CA PRO A 181 2.75 -6.94 6.77
C PRO A 181 2.92 -5.72 7.70
N LYS A 182 4.15 -5.25 7.90
CA LYS A 182 4.50 -4.22 8.91
C LYS A 182 3.59 -2.99 8.85
N GLN A 183 3.33 -2.48 7.65
CA GLN A 183 2.47 -1.33 7.45
C GLN A 183 1.00 -1.57 7.88
N LEU A 184 0.50 -2.80 7.75
CA LEU A 184 -0.83 -3.17 8.24
C LEU A 184 -0.80 -3.33 9.76
N ALA A 185 0.23 -3.97 10.31
CA ALA A 185 0.40 -4.13 11.76
C ALA A 185 0.36 -2.78 12.50
N GLU A 186 1.07 -1.76 11.99
CA GLU A 186 1.05 -0.40 12.56
C GLU A 186 -0.34 0.26 12.48
N VAL A 187 -1.08 0.04 11.40
CA VAL A 187 -2.46 0.55 11.28
C VAL A 187 -3.41 -0.17 12.23
N VAL A 188 -3.27 -1.50 12.39
CA VAL A 188 -4.05 -2.28 13.36
C VAL A 188 -3.78 -1.78 14.79
N LYS A 189 -2.50 -1.57 15.14
CA LYS A 189 -2.11 -1.02 16.44
C LYS A 189 -2.70 0.38 16.69
N LEU A 190 -2.63 1.25 15.70
CA LEU A 190 -3.30 2.55 15.78
C LEU A 190 -4.81 2.41 15.99
N CYS A 191 -5.46 1.47 15.29
CA CYS A 191 -6.90 1.21 15.46
C CYS A 191 -7.23 0.65 16.85
N GLN A 192 -6.39 -0.21 17.41
CA GLN A 192 -6.51 -0.69 18.80
C GLN A 192 -6.49 0.49 19.77
N HIS A 193 -5.68 1.52 19.52
CA HIS A 193 -5.68 2.74 20.33
C HIS A 193 -6.90 3.64 20.05
N VAL A 194 -7.40 3.71 18.81
CA VAL A 194 -8.63 4.47 18.49
C VAL A 194 -9.82 3.91 19.26
N ILE A 195 -9.97 2.58 19.36
CA ILE A 195 -11.12 1.98 20.04
C ILE A 195 -11.10 2.18 21.57
N THR A 196 -9.98 2.61 22.17
CA THR A 196 -9.98 2.99 23.59
C THR A 196 -10.75 4.29 23.85
N TYR A 197 -11.07 5.05 22.79
CA TYR A 197 -11.84 6.29 22.84
C TYR A 197 -13.21 6.16 22.15
N THR A 198 -13.76 4.96 22.01
CA THR A 198 -15.05 4.72 21.31
C THR A 198 -16.19 5.59 21.84
N ASP A 199 -16.22 5.90 23.13
CA ASP A 199 -17.26 6.76 23.72
C ASP A 199 -17.22 8.20 23.18
N GLU A 200 -16.04 8.70 22.83
CA GLU A 200 -15.83 10.04 22.26
C GLU A 200 -15.91 9.99 20.73
N ASN A 201 -15.14 9.10 20.09
CA ASN A 201 -14.97 9.10 18.64
C ASN A 201 -16.03 8.28 17.87
N LYS A 202 -16.86 7.49 18.55
CA LYS A 202 -17.90 6.62 17.96
C LYS A 202 -17.39 5.56 16.98
N MET A 203 -16.10 5.21 17.05
CA MET A 203 -15.45 4.21 16.21
C MET A 203 -15.22 2.93 17.00
N THR A 204 -16.00 1.89 16.69
CA THR A 204 -15.80 0.52 17.19
C THR A 204 -14.81 -0.24 16.30
N ALA A 205 -14.31 -1.39 16.78
CA ALA A 205 -13.48 -2.28 15.98
C ALA A 205 -14.15 -2.67 14.65
N LYS A 206 -15.45 -3.00 14.70
CA LYS A 206 -16.27 -3.25 13.52
C LYS A 206 -16.32 -2.07 12.55
N SER A 207 -16.57 -0.86 13.05
CA SER A 207 -16.61 0.34 12.22
C SER A 207 -15.27 0.63 11.54
N LEU A 208 -14.15 0.38 12.24
CA LEU A 208 -12.81 0.51 11.68
C LEU A 208 -12.50 -0.58 10.65
N ALA A 209 -12.89 -1.82 10.91
CA ALA A 209 -12.73 -2.93 9.98
C ALA A 209 -13.48 -2.67 8.66
N ILE A 210 -14.72 -2.16 8.72
CA ILE A 210 -15.51 -1.80 7.53
C ILE A 210 -14.79 -0.77 6.65
N VAL A 211 -14.12 0.23 7.24
CA VAL A 211 -13.45 1.28 6.46
C VAL A 211 -12.06 0.89 5.96
N LEU A 212 -11.43 -0.12 6.57
CA LEU A 212 -10.08 -0.59 6.24
C LEU A 212 -10.06 -1.81 5.33
N ALA A 213 -11.00 -2.75 5.44
CA ALA A 213 -11.02 -3.98 4.64
C ALA A 213 -10.88 -3.72 3.12
N PRO A 214 -11.61 -2.74 2.52
CA PRO A 214 -11.48 -2.46 1.09
C PRO A 214 -10.10 -1.95 0.65
N ARG A 215 -9.22 -1.58 1.60
CA ARG A 215 -7.86 -1.08 1.33
C ARG A 215 -6.82 -2.20 1.26
N ILE A 216 -7.14 -3.38 1.80
CA ILE A 216 -6.22 -4.52 1.85
C ILE A 216 -6.71 -5.73 1.07
N GLU A 217 -7.99 -5.74 0.68
CA GLU A 217 -8.56 -6.78 -0.17
C GLU A 217 -7.81 -6.91 -1.50
N ASN A 218 -7.36 -8.13 -1.78
CA ASN A 218 -6.69 -8.47 -3.02
C ASN A 218 -7.71 -8.65 -4.15
N SER A 219 -7.79 -7.68 -5.05
CA SER A 219 -8.72 -7.72 -6.19
C SER A 219 -8.49 -8.88 -7.17
N LYS A 220 -7.36 -9.60 -7.08
CA LYS A 220 -7.08 -10.78 -7.89
C LYS A 220 -7.94 -12.00 -7.51
N ASN A 221 -8.32 -12.12 -6.25
CA ASN A 221 -9.20 -13.19 -5.77
C ASN A 221 -10.68 -12.80 -5.87
N ALA A 222 -10.98 -11.57 -6.29
CA ALA A 222 -12.34 -11.18 -6.57
C ALA A 222 -12.90 -12.09 -7.67
N PRO A 223 -14.16 -12.54 -7.56
CA PRO A 223 -14.80 -13.46 -8.50
C PRO A 223 -15.06 -12.79 -9.85
N ASN A 224 -14.00 -12.56 -10.62
CA ASN A 224 -14.04 -11.92 -11.93
C ASN A 224 -14.41 -12.90 -13.05
N ASP A 225 -14.30 -14.21 -12.78
CA ASP A 225 -14.59 -15.28 -13.74
C ASP A 225 -16.07 -15.71 -13.75
N ILE A 226 -16.90 -15.15 -12.87
CA ILE A 226 -18.32 -15.47 -12.80
C ILE A 226 -19.08 -14.59 -13.80
N GLN A 227 -19.77 -15.19 -14.77
CA GLN A 227 -20.55 -14.44 -15.76
C GLN A 227 -21.87 -13.88 -15.19
N ASN A 228 -22.41 -14.52 -14.14
CA ASN A 228 -23.66 -14.11 -13.51
C ASN A 228 -23.45 -12.95 -12.52
N MET A 229 -24.06 -11.80 -12.79
CA MET A 229 -23.91 -10.58 -11.99
C MET A 229 -24.38 -10.74 -10.53
N SER A 230 -25.45 -11.51 -10.27
CA SER A 230 -25.96 -11.69 -8.90
C SER A 230 -25.01 -12.54 -8.05
N GLU A 231 -24.46 -13.61 -8.62
CA GLU A 231 -23.46 -14.47 -7.97
C GLU A 231 -22.15 -13.74 -7.73
N ARG A 232 -21.72 -12.86 -8.66
CA ARG A 232 -20.56 -11.99 -8.45
C ARG A 232 -20.74 -11.06 -7.26
N ILE A 233 -21.91 -10.41 -7.15
CA ILE A 233 -22.20 -9.50 -6.05
C ILE A 233 -22.21 -10.28 -4.73
N ALA A 234 -22.91 -11.42 -4.67
CA ALA A 234 -22.98 -12.25 -3.47
C ALA A 234 -21.59 -12.66 -2.97
N LYS A 235 -20.74 -13.19 -3.86
CA LYS A 235 -19.38 -13.59 -3.49
C LYS A 235 -18.47 -12.41 -3.15
N SER A 236 -18.66 -11.25 -3.79
CA SER A 236 -17.90 -10.04 -3.44
C SER A 236 -18.25 -9.54 -2.03
N VAL A 237 -19.53 -9.62 -1.64
CA VAL A 237 -19.99 -9.27 -0.30
C VAL A 237 -19.40 -10.23 0.72
N GLU A 238 -19.51 -11.54 0.49
CA GLU A 238 -18.94 -12.58 1.37
C GLU A 238 -17.42 -12.42 1.55
N TYR A 239 -16.70 -12.13 0.45
CA TYR A 239 -15.26 -11.87 0.48
C TYR A 239 -14.93 -10.65 1.35
N THR A 240 -15.66 -9.55 1.16
CA THR A 240 -15.48 -8.32 1.93
C THR A 240 -15.76 -8.56 3.42
N GLU A 241 -16.85 -9.26 3.75
CA GLU A 241 -17.23 -9.61 5.13
C GLU A 241 -16.16 -10.47 5.82
N THR A 242 -15.47 -11.33 5.07
CA THR A 242 -14.38 -12.16 5.60
C THR A 242 -13.20 -11.29 6.05
N TYR A 243 -12.79 -10.31 5.23
CA TYR A 243 -11.72 -9.37 5.61
C TYR A 243 -12.13 -8.44 6.74
N GLN A 244 -13.40 -8.00 6.75
CA GLN A 244 -13.94 -7.20 7.85
C GLN A 244 -13.89 -7.98 9.16
N THR A 245 -14.32 -9.24 9.16
CA THR A 245 -14.28 -10.10 10.36
C THR A 245 -12.86 -10.32 10.85
N PHE A 246 -11.92 -10.60 9.93
CA PHE A 246 -10.49 -10.70 10.23
C PHE A 246 -9.95 -9.43 10.91
N LEU A 247 -10.18 -8.26 10.30
CA LEU A 247 -9.71 -6.99 10.84
C LEU A 247 -10.37 -6.64 12.17
N GLU A 248 -11.68 -6.90 12.31
CA GLU A 248 -12.41 -6.67 13.55
C GLU A 248 -11.78 -7.46 14.70
N ARG A 249 -11.42 -8.73 14.48
CA ARG A 249 -10.72 -9.55 15.49
C ARG A 249 -9.35 -8.99 15.85
N CYS A 250 -8.55 -8.61 14.84
CA CYS A 250 -7.22 -8.03 15.08
C CYS A 250 -7.30 -6.73 15.88
N ILE A 251 -8.27 -5.86 15.55
CA ILE A 251 -8.46 -4.58 16.23
C ILE A 251 -9.05 -4.78 17.64
N SER A 252 -9.89 -5.78 17.85
CA SER A 252 -10.53 -6.06 19.15
C SER A 252 -9.57 -6.71 20.15
N GLN A 253 -8.44 -7.26 19.71
CA GLN A 253 -7.35 -7.61 20.61
C GLN A 253 -6.76 -6.33 21.18
N SER A 254 -7.30 -5.89 22.32
CA SER A 254 -6.63 -4.91 23.16
C SER A 254 -5.27 -5.47 23.57
N VAL A 255 -4.22 -4.67 23.36
CA VAL A 255 -2.96 -4.87 24.07
C VAL A 255 -3.29 -4.66 25.55
N ALA A 256 -3.37 -5.74 26.31
CA ALA A 256 -3.31 -5.66 27.76
C ALA A 256 -1.94 -5.07 28.10
N ASN A 257 -1.89 -3.76 28.33
CA ASN A 257 -0.75 -3.10 28.96
C ASN A 257 -0.71 -3.46 30.45
#